data_AF-L9X473-F1
#
_entry.id   AF-L9X473-F1
#
_cell.length_a   1.000
_cell.length_b   1.000
_cell.length_c   1.000
_cell.angle_alpha   90.00
_cell.angle_beta   90.00
_cell.angle_gamma   90.00
#
_symmetry.space_group_name_H-M   'P 1'
#
loop_
_entity.id
_entity.type
_entity.pdbx_description
1 polymer ?
#
loop_
_entity_poly.entity_id
_entity_poly.type
_entity_poly.pdbx_seq_one_letter_code
_entity_poly.pdbx_strand_id
1 'polypeptide(L)'
;MYAAIDTESKLLLEIDVYSRRGTDPAAAFLHRLTEKHDIDDTEFLVDAGGYLTALSRHDLSGHLNYSDRNTIEKLFQTVSMRIDRFHSFWRGSPASARRWLRRFRHHYNHDRPNQALDDRVPAEEVLN
;
A
#
# COMPACT_ATOMS: atom_id res chain seq x y z
N MET A 1 -8.22 1.55 4.96
CA MET A 1 -7.00 0.83 4.58
C MET A 1 -6.25 1.71 3.63
N TYR A 2 -4.95 1.81 3.81
CA TYR A 2 -4.01 2.59 3.00
C TYR A 2 -2.87 1.66 2.59
N ALA A 3 -2.41 1.79 1.36
CA ALA A 3 -1.31 1.01 0.83
C ALA A 3 -0.44 1.91 -0.06
N ALA A 4 0.86 1.67 -0.04
CA ALA A 4 1.85 2.30 -0.90
C ALA A 4 2.61 1.20 -1.64
N ILE A 5 2.65 1.29 -2.96
CA ILE A 5 3.33 0.35 -3.84
C ILE A 5 4.27 1.14 -4.74
N ASP A 6 5.47 0.62 -4.92
CA ASP A 6 6.38 1.10 -5.94
C ASP A 6 5.89 0.65 -7.33
N THR A 7 5.72 1.57 -8.27
CA THR A 7 5.10 1.27 -9.57
C THR A 7 6.04 0.51 -10.49
N GLU A 8 7.35 0.56 -10.30
CA GLU A 8 8.32 -0.12 -11.17
C GLU A 8 8.53 -1.56 -10.71
N SER A 9 9.07 -1.75 -9.51
CA SER A 9 9.34 -3.05 -8.87
C SER A 9 8.08 -3.79 -8.42
N LYS A 10 6.93 -3.09 -8.40
CA LYS A 10 5.67 -3.57 -7.79
C LYS A 10 5.82 -3.90 -6.30
N LEU A 11 6.83 -3.39 -5.62
CA LEU A 11 7.08 -3.68 -4.21
C LEU A 11 6.01 -3.02 -3.33
N LEU A 12 5.33 -3.79 -2.49
CA LEU A 12 4.41 -3.26 -1.50
C LEU A 12 5.21 -2.68 -0.32
N LEU A 13 5.42 -1.37 -0.34
CA LEU A 13 6.23 -0.61 0.63
C LEU A 13 5.59 -0.59 2.02
N GLU A 14 4.30 -0.25 2.08
CA GLU A 14 3.56 -0.23 3.33
C GLU A 14 2.07 -0.50 3.12
N ILE A 15 1.44 -1.11 4.12
CA ILE A 15 -0.01 -1.35 4.15
C ILE A 15 -0.53 -1.30 5.60
N ASP A 16 -1.55 -0.48 5.84
CA ASP A 16 -2.12 -0.31 7.18
C ASP A 16 -3.64 -0.06 7.16
N VAL A 17 -4.28 -0.31 8.29
CA VAL A 17 -5.71 -0.11 8.51
C VAL A 17 -5.95 0.82 9.69
N TYR A 18 -6.91 1.72 9.47
CA TYR A 18 -7.34 2.74 10.41
C TYR A 18 -8.86 2.63 10.58
N SER A 19 -9.37 3.08 11.72
CA SER A 19 -10.79 3.03 12.06
C SER A 19 -11.67 3.87 11.14
N ARG A 20 -11.11 4.90 10.49
CA ARG A 20 -11.82 5.79 9.57
C ARG A 20 -10.96 6.21 8.38
N ARG A 21 -11.62 6.56 7.27
CA ARG A 21 -11.00 7.28 6.15
C ARG A 21 -10.96 8.78 6.47
N GLY A 22 -10.00 9.50 5.89
CA GLY A 22 -9.90 10.96 6.01
C GLY A 22 -8.46 11.46 5.99
N THR A 23 -8.30 12.78 6.06
CA THR A 23 -7.00 13.45 5.95
C THR A 23 -6.04 13.07 7.06
N ASP A 24 -6.45 13.01 8.32
CA ASP A 24 -5.51 12.71 9.42
C ASP A 24 -5.00 11.25 9.36
N PRO A 25 -5.82 10.23 9.11
CA PRO A 25 -5.32 8.88 8.88
C PRO A 25 -4.41 8.77 7.64
N ALA A 26 -4.67 9.54 6.58
CA ALA A 26 -3.81 9.58 5.39
C ALA A 26 -2.45 10.22 5.72
N ALA A 27 -2.44 11.34 6.44
CA ALA A 27 -1.21 11.99 6.91
C ALA A 27 -0.40 11.06 7.83
N ALA A 28 -1.05 10.42 8.80
CA ALA A 28 -0.37 9.45 9.67
C ALA A 28 0.22 8.24 8.90
N PHE A 29 -0.42 7.84 7.80
CA PHE A 29 0.11 6.80 6.92
C PHE A 29 1.33 7.28 6.13
N LEU A 30 1.27 8.47 5.53
CA LEU A 30 2.38 9.08 4.81
C LEU A 30 3.58 9.33 5.72
N HIS A 31 3.37 9.85 6.93
CA HIS A 31 4.44 10.03 7.90
C HIS A 31 5.15 8.71 8.26
N ARG A 32 4.40 7.63 8.46
CA ARG A 32 5.00 6.30 8.68
C ARG A 32 5.76 5.78 7.46
N LEU A 33 5.33 6.17 6.26
CA LEU A 33 6.00 5.79 5.03
C LEU A 33 7.36 6.51 4.93
N THR A 34 7.40 7.81 5.21
CA THR A 34 8.64 8.63 5.19
C THR A 34 9.63 8.22 6.28
N GLU A 35 9.16 7.70 7.42
CA GLU A 35 10.04 7.19 8.47
C GLU A 35 10.79 5.90 8.06
N LYS A 36 10.25 5.14 7.10
CA LYS A 36 10.74 3.79 6.78
C LYS A 36 11.42 3.68 5.43
N HIS A 37 11.09 4.59 4.52
CA HIS A 37 11.53 4.57 3.14
C HIS A 37 12.00 5.97 2.78
N ASP A 38 13.09 6.05 2.02
CA ASP A 38 13.60 7.30 1.47
C ASP A 38 12.71 7.67 0.27
N ILE A 39 11.73 8.53 0.51
CA ILE A 39 10.66 8.88 -0.45
C ILE A 39 10.54 10.38 -0.70
N ASP A 40 11.57 11.15 -0.35
CA ASP A 40 11.56 12.61 -0.40
C ASP A 40 11.33 13.14 -1.83
N ASP A 41 11.84 12.45 -2.85
CA ASP A 41 11.64 12.76 -4.28
C ASP A 41 10.61 11.84 -4.97
N THR A 42 9.81 11.09 -4.21
CA THR A 42 8.85 10.14 -4.79
C THR A 42 7.52 10.79 -5.13
N GLU A 43 7.04 10.58 -6.36
CA GLU A 43 5.72 11.03 -6.79
C GLU A 43 4.61 10.04 -6.38
N PHE A 44 3.64 10.50 -5.60
CA PHE A 44 2.56 9.65 -5.11
C PHE A 44 1.37 9.59 -6.08
N LEU A 45 0.93 8.36 -6.39
CA LEU A 45 -0.33 8.09 -7.05
C LEU A 45 -1.44 7.90 -6.01
N VAL A 46 -2.34 8.88 -5.92
CA VAL A 46 -3.45 8.86 -4.96
C VAL A 46 -4.79 8.93 -5.66
N ASP A 47 -5.79 8.23 -5.10
CA ASP A 47 -7.18 8.45 -5.50
C ASP A 47 -7.62 9.85 -5.04
N ALA A 48 -8.45 10.52 -5.82
CA ALA A 48 -8.79 11.94 -5.61
C ALA A 48 -9.40 12.21 -4.20
N GLY A 49 -9.33 13.47 -3.75
CA GLY A 49 -9.89 13.91 -2.47
C GLY A 49 -8.82 14.19 -1.40
N GLY A 50 -9.13 13.88 -0.12
CA GLY A 50 -8.33 14.29 1.06
C GLY A 50 -6.87 13.83 1.12
N TYR A 51 -6.42 13.01 0.16
CA TYR A 51 -5.03 12.62 -0.03
C TYR A 51 -4.14 13.74 -0.54
N LEU A 52 -4.64 14.60 -1.45
CA LEU A 52 -3.86 15.76 -1.94
C LEU A 52 -3.53 16.72 -0.79
N THR A 53 -4.47 16.91 0.13
CA THR A 53 -4.26 17.69 1.36
C THR A 53 -3.32 17.01 2.35
N ALA A 54 -3.24 15.68 2.34
CA ALA A 54 -2.31 14.95 3.21
C ALA A 54 -0.88 14.99 2.68
N LEU A 55 -0.70 14.93 1.34
CA LEU A 55 0.60 15.10 0.69
C LEU A 55 1.18 16.48 0.95
N SER A 56 0.38 17.55 0.79
CA SER A 56 0.84 18.92 1.06
C SER A 56 1.23 19.18 2.51
N ARG A 57 0.68 18.42 3.48
CA ARG A 57 1.08 18.50 4.89
C ARG A 57 2.47 17.91 5.16
N HIS A 58 2.97 17.06 4.27
CA HIS A 58 4.25 16.38 4.41
C HIS A 58 5.28 16.85 3.37
N ASP A 59 5.00 17.95 2.67
CA ASP A 59 5.85 18.48 1.58
C ASP A 59 6.14 17.45 0.47
N LEU A 60 5.24 16.49 0.29
CA LEU A 60 5.36 15.44 -0.72
C LEU A 60 4.69 15.87 -2.02
N SER A 61 5.35 15.62 -3.14
CA SER A 61 4.76 15.82 -4.47
C SER A 61 3.81 14.66 -4.83
N GLY A 62 2.73 14.96 -5.53
CA GLY A 62 1.84 13.92 -6.03
C GLY A 62 0.87 14.45 -7.06
N HIS A 63 0.57 13.61 -8.04
CA HIS A 63 -0.36 13.92 -9.12
C HIS A 63 -1.40 12.81 -9.30
N LEU A 64 -2.52 13.16 -9.93
CA LEU A 64 -3.52 12.18 -10.32
C LEU A 64 -3.05 11.46 -11.60
N ASN A 65 -2.54 10.23 -11.46
CA ASN A 65 -2.26 9.36 -12.61
C ASN A 65 -3.27 8.21 -12.66
N TYR A 66 -3.99 8.14 -13.78
CA TYR A 66 -5.02 7.14 -14.01
C TYR A 66 -4.50 5.87 -14.71
N SER A 67 -3.26 5.85 -15.19
CA SER A 67 -2.69 4.74 -15.98
C SER A 67 -2.31 3.55 -15.10
N ASP A 68 -1.62 3.80 -13.97
CA ASP A 68 -1.22 2.76 -13.01
C ASP A 68 -2.32 2.40 -12.00
N ARG A 69 -3.47 3.06 -12.12
CA ARG A 69 -4.68 2.82 -11.30
C ARG A 69 -5.08 1.34 -11.33
N ASN A 70 -4.95 0.67 -12.48
CA ASN A 70 -5.31 -0.74 -12.62
C ASN A 70 -4.47 -1.66 -11.71
N THR A 71 -3.17 -1.35 -11.54
CA THR A 71 -2.27 -2.14 -10.67
C THR A 71 -2.68 -1.98 -9.20
N ILE A 72 -2.92 -0.75 -8.79
CA ILE A 72 -3.36 -0.42 -7.42
C ILE A 72 -4.74 -1.02 -7.15
N GLU A 73 -5.70 -0.86 -8.06
CA GLU A 73 -7.05 -1.44 -7.91
C GLU A 73 -7.01 -2.96 -7.82
N LYS A 74 -6.22 -3.65 -8.65
CA LYS A 74 -6.01 -5.11 -8.55
C LYS A 74 -5.38 -5.53 -7.23
N LEU A 75 -4.43 -4.75 -6.71
CA LEU A 75 -3.85 -4.98 -5.39
C LEU A 75 -4.92 -4.85 -4.31
N PHE A 76 -5.66 -3.74 -4.28
CA PHE A 76 -6.73 -3.50 -3.31
C PHE A 76 -7.84 -4.56 -3.40
N GLN A 77 -8.19 -5.01 -4.60
CA GLN A 77 -9.12 -6.13 -4.81
C GLN A 77 -8.57 -7.43 -4.23
N THR A 78 -7.30 -7.76 -4.50
CA THR A 78 -6.64 -8.96 -3.96
C THR A 78 -6.60 -8.95 -2.44
N VAL A 79 -6.26 -7.80 -1.86
CA VAL A 79 -6.24 -7.60 -0.41
C VAL A 79 -7.64 -7.76 0.16
N SER A 80 -8.65 -7.10 -0.42
CA SER A 80 -10.04 -7.15 0.04
C SER A 80 -10.60 -8.57 -0.02
N MET A 81 -10.42 -9.29 -1.13
CA MET A 81 -10.84 -10.69 -1.25
C MET A 81 -10.20 -11.59 -0.19
N ARG A 82 -8.92 -11.37 0.13
CA ARG A 82 -8.23 -12.14 1.18
C ARG A 82 -8.68 -11.70 2.57
N ILE A 83 -8.94 -10.42 2.83
CA ILE A 83 -9.53 -9.98 4.09
C ILE A 83 -10.90 -10.64 4.28
N ASP A 84 -11.78 -10.59 3.28
CA ASP A 84 -13.13 -11.15 3.36
C ASP A 84 -13.12 -12.65 3.62
N ARG A 85 -12.27 -13.41 2.90
CA ARG A 85 -12.12 -14.87 3.10
C ARG A 85 -11.64 -15.25 4.49
N PHE A 86 -10.90 -14.35 5.15
CA PHE A 86 -10.35 -14.62 6.45
C PHE A 86 -11.01 -13.81 7.59
N HIS A 87 -11.98 -12.94 7.28
CA HIS A 87 -12.71 -12.13 8.26
C HIS A 87 -13.47 -13.02 9.26
N SER A 88 -13.87 -14.22 8.84
CA SER A 88 -14.43 -15.28 9.68
C SER A 88 -13.47 -15.78 10.78
N PHE A 89 -12.15 -15.63 10.62
CA PHE A 89 -11.14 -16.17 11.53
C PHE A 89 -10.68 -15.21 12.64
N TRP A 90 -10.84 -13.88 12.52
CA TRP A 90 -10.13 -12.92 13.41
C TRP A 90 -10.95 -12.16 14.46
N ARG A 91 -12.25 -12.42 14.60
CA ARG A 91 -13.12 -11.76 15.61
C ARG A 91 -12.90 -10.23 15.70
N GLY A 92 -12.71 -9.55 14.55
CA GLY A 92 -12.86 -8.09 14.43
C GLY A 92 -11.87 -7.18 15.16
N SER A 93 -10.73 -7.65 15.70
CA SER A 93 -9.78 -6.73 16.38
C SER A 93 -8.88 -5.97 15.39
N PRO A 94 -8.68 -4.64 15.55
CA PRO A 94 -7.74 -3.86 14.73
C PRO A 94 -6.30 -4.37 14.80
N ALA A 95 -5.86 -4.89 15.96
CA ALA A 95 -4.54 -5.45 16.13
C ALA A 95 -4.33 -6.73 15.29
N SER A 96 -5.37 -7.58 15.22
CA SER A 96 -5.37 -8.78 14.38
C SER A 96 -5.28 -8.42 12.91
N ALA A 97 -6.07 -7.43 12.46
CA ALA A 97 -6.04 -6.95 11.09
C ALA A 97 -4.64 -6.42 10.71
N ARG A 98 -4.01 -5.59 11.56
CA ARG A 98 -2.65 -5.11 11.34
C ARG A 98 -1.61 -6.22 11.30
N ARG A 99 -1.72 -7.23 12.18
CA ARG A 99 -0.82 -8.40 12.16
C ARG A 99 -0.95 -9.18 10.86
N TRP A 100 -2.18 -9.38 10.39
CA TRP A 100 -2.42 -10.04 9.13
C TRP A 100 -1.87 -9.24 7.94
N LEU A 101 -2.13 -7.93 7.87
CA LEU A 101 -1.61 -7.07 6.81
C LEU A 101 -0.08 -7.11 6.72
N ARG A 102 0.63 -7.13 7.85
CA ARG A 102 2.09 -7.32 7.88
C ARG A 102 2.53 -8.65 7.25
N ARG A 103 1.82 -9.74 7.54
CA ARG A 103 2.13 -11.06 6.96
C ARG A 103 1.74 -11.13 5.48
N PHE A 104 0.65 -10.47 5.10
CA PHE A 104 0.27 -10.32 3.71
C PHE A 104 1.34 -9.58 2.91
N ARG A 105 1.88 -8.46 3.44
CA ARG A 105 2.96 -7.71 2.79
C ARG A 105 4.18 -8.57 2.52
N HIS A 106 4.64 -9.29 3.54
CA HIS A 106 5.77 -10.23 3.38
C HIS A 106 5.49 -11.25 2.29
N HIS A 107 4.32 -11.91 2.35
CA HIS A 107 3.94 -12.92 1.38
C HIS A 107 3.86 -12.36 -0.05
N TYR A 108 3.29 -11.17 -0.22
CA TYR A 108 3.19 -10.51 -1.51
C TYR A 108 4.58 -10.17 -2.09
N ASN A 109 5.49 -9.64 -1.27
CA ASN A 109 6.81 -9.19 -1.75
C ASN A 109 7.79 -10.34 -2.00
N HIS A 110 7.70 -11.45 -1.25
CA HIS A 110 8.73 -12.49 -1.24
C HIS A 110 8.26 -13.86 -1.74
N ASP A 111 6.97 -14.18 -1.70
CA ASP A 111 6.49 -15.53 -1.99
C ASP A 111 5.56 -15.60 -3.21
N ARG A 112 5.04 -14.46 -3.68
CA ARG A 112 4.02 -14.41 -4.73
C ARG A 112 4.64 -14.01 -6.07
N PRO A 113 4.65 -14.91 -7.06
CA PRO A 113 5.01 -14.57 -8.44
C PRO A 113 4.16 -13.42 -8.97
N ASN A 114 4.81 -12.48 -9.65
CA ASN A 114 4.13 -11.36 -10.28
C ASN A 114 4.26 -11.45 -11.80
N GLN A 115 3.14 -11.62 -12.48
CA GLN A 115 3.09 -11.71 -13.95
C GLN A 115 3.62 -10.44 -14.64
N ALA A 116 3.58 -9.29 -13.98
CA ALA A 116 4.16 -8.06 -14.53
C ALA A 116 5.70 -8.03 -14.45
N LEU A 117 6.32 -8.99 -13.76
CA LEU A 117 7.76 -9.09 -13.50
C LEU A 117 8.34 -10.42 -14.02
N ASP A 118 7.72 -11.01 -15.05
CA ASP A 118 8.10 -12.33 -15.57
C ASP A 118 8.09 -13.43 -14.48
N ASP A 119 7.06 -13.40 -13.64
CA ASP A 119 6.85 -14.30 -12.50
C ASP A 119 7.92 -14.22 -11.38
N ARG A 120 8.83 -13.24 -11.44
CA ARG A 120 9.70 -12.86 -10.31
C ARG A 120 8.89 -12.25 -9.18
N VAL A 121 9.47 -12.26 -7.97
CA VAL A 121 8.84 -11.63 -6.81
C VAL A 121 9.30 -10.17 -6.68
N PRO A 122 8.44 -9.25 -6.22
CA PRO A 122 8.78 -7.82 -6.14
C PRO A 122 10.09 -7.51 -5.39
N ALA A 123 10.43 -8.30 -4.37
CA ALA A 123 11.67 -8.11 -3.61
C ALA A 123 12.95 -8.39 -4.43
N GLU A 124 12.87 -9.18 -5.49
CA GLU A 124 14.01 -9.47 -6.37
C GLU A 124 14.32 -8.29 -7.31
N GLU A 125 13.33 -7.47 -7.66
CA GLU A 125 13.57 -6.30 -8.53
C GLU A 125 14.36 -5.19 -7.85
N VAL A 126 14.24 -5.06 -6.52
CA VAL A 126 14.91 -4.00 -5.76
C VAL A 126 16.36 -4.35 -5.40
N LEU A 127 16.73 -5.63 -5.50
CA LEU A 127 18.09 -6.11 -5.20
C LEU A 127 19.02 -6.15 -6.43
N ASN A 128 18.51 -5.80 -7.61
CA ASN A 128 19.23 -5.84 -8.88
C ASN A 128 19.67 -4.46 -9.38
#